data_AF-A0A1Y4D453-F1
#
_entry.id   AF-A0A1Y4D453-F1
#
_cell.length_a   1.000
_cell.length_b   1.000
_cell.length_c   1.000
_cell.angle_alpha   90.00
_cell.angle_beta   90.00
_cell.angle_gamma   90.00
#
_symmetry.space_group_name_H-M   'P 1'
#
loop_
_entity.id
_entity.type
_entity.pdbx_description
1 polymer ?
#
loop_
_entity_poly.entity_id
_entity_poly.type
_entity_poly.pdbx_seq_one_letter_code
_entity_poly.pdbx_strand_id
1 'polypeptide(L)'
;MLSRLAELYPVETTAHTAYMLQIGVTAVKEKARELGLEKLAKSRWLERAGHISRHFDNRSYAEMAGDLGVSRTTVSRMARKLGLSRSKAKGYAMSSRVRNELVRRERRRAVFGLDPLTRLKVISHRAKVRIRSRLKANGYITGVHRNILYFTEATCRKARLEAKATRLGLSFLPFPEDNTPLSNAI
;
A
#
# COMPACT_ATOMS: atom_id res chain seq x y z
N MET A 1 33.23 -32.24 -28.48
CA MET A 1 31.80 -32.29 -28.11
C MET A 1 31.60 -32.02 -26.61
N LEU A 2 32.19 -32.83 -25.72
CA LEU A 2 32.02 -32.70 -24.26
C LEU A 2 32.52 -31.36 -23.69
N SER A 3 33.70 -30.87 -24.09
CA SER A 3 34.22 -29.57 -23.62
C SER A 3 33.31 -28.40 -23.98
N ARG A 4 32.76 -28.42 -25.20
CA ARG A 4 31.85 -27.38 -25.70
C ARG A 4 30.49 -27.41 -25.00
N LEU A 5 30.03 -28.58 -24.57
CA LEU A 5 28.85 -28.72 -23.71
C LEU A 5 29.11 -28.14 -22.32
N ALA A 6 30.27 -28.39 -21.71
CA ALA A 6 30.63 -27.87 -20.39
C ALA A 6 30.72 -26.34 -20.35
N GLU A 7 31.17 -25.71 -21.44
CA GLU A 7 31.23 -24.24 -21.57
C GLU A 7 29.85 -23.61 -21.81
N LEU A 8 29.08 -24.15 -22.77
CA LEU A 8 27.83 -23.54 -23.22
C LEU A 8 26.65 -23.88 -22.31
N TYR A 9 26.61 -25.09 -21.73
CA TYR A 9 25.45 -25.54 -20.97
C TYR A 9 25.19 -24.68 -19.73
N PRO A 10 26.17 -24.24 -18.92
CA PRO A 10 25.87 -23.43 -17.74
C PRO A 10 25.28 -22.06 -18.09
N VAL A 11 25.70 -21.45 -19.20
CA VAL A 11 25.41 -20.05 -19.55
C VAL A 11 24.18 -19.91 -20.46
N GLU A 12 24.10 -20.74 -21.50
CA GLU A 12 23.15 -20.55 -22.60
C GLU A 12 21.81 -21.25 -22.39
N THR A 13 20.82 -20.99 -23.25
CA THR A 13 19.58 -21.77 -23.26
C THR A 13 19.84 -23.20 -23.78
N THR A 14 19.15 -24.20 -23.23
CA THR A 14 19.29 -25.61 -23.67
C THR A 14 18.99 -25.81 -25.15
N ALA A 15 18.08 -25.02 -25.72
CA ALA A 15 17.78 -25.04 -27.15
C ALA A 15 18.95 -24.49 -27.99
N HIS A 16 19.56 -23.40 -27.56
CA HIS A 16 20.74 -22.85 -28.23
C HIS A 16 21.95 -23.79 -28.11
N THR A 17 22.17 -24.39 -26.95
CA THR A 17 23.23 -25.41 -26.76
C THR A 17 23.02 -26.61 -27.70
N ALA A 18 21.78 -27.07 -27.85
CA ALA A 18 21.42 -28.17 -28.77
C ALA A 18 21.71 -27.83 -30.24
N TYR A 19 21.33 -26.62 -30.67
CA TYR A 19 21.64 -26.10 -32.00
C TYR A 19 23.16 -26.02 -32.25
N MET A 20 23.92 -25.45 -31.32
CA MET A 20 25.38 -25.28 -31.45
C MET A 20 26.14 -26.62 -31.48
N LEU A 21 25.61 -27.64 -30.81
CA LEU A 21 26.20 -28.97 -30.76
C LEU A 21 25.61 -29.92 -31.83
N GLN A 22 24.62 -29.48 -32.61
CA GLN A 22 23.90 -30.27 -33.62
C GLN A 22 23.35 -31.60 -33.06
N ILE A 23 22.81 -31.57 -31.84
CA ILE A 23 22.21 -32.72 -31.16
C ILE A 23 20.83 -32.37 -30.60
N GLY A 24 20.02 -33.40 -30.31
CA GLY A 24 18.70 -33.21 -29.71
C GLY A 24 18.76 -32.59 -28.31
N VAL A 25 17.75 -31.78 -27.96
CA VAL A 25 17.64 -31.12 -26.64
C VAL A 25 17.60 -32.14 -25.48
N THR A 26 17.01 -33.31 -25.71
CA THR A 26 17.00 -34.45 -24.77
C THR A 26 18.42 -34.99 -24.54
N ALA A 27 19.17 -35.24 -25.63
CA ALA A 27 20.56 -35.70 -25.54
C ALA A 27 21.46 -34.69 -24.81
N VAL A 28 21.26 -33.37 -25.01
CA VAL A 28 21.96 -32.33 -24.25
C VAL A 28 21.68 -32.44 -22.74
N LYS A 29 20.42 -32.65 -22.35
CA LYS A 29 20.02 -32.77 -20.94
C LYS A 29 20.57 -34.03 -20.29
N GLU A 30 20.50 -35.17 -20.99
CA GLU A 30 21.04 -36.43 -20.50
C GLU A 30 22.56 -36.33 -20.31
N LYS A 31 23.25 -35.75 -21.29
CA LYS A 31 24.70 -35.59 -21.22
C LYS A 31 25.15 -34.58 -20.17
N ALA A 32 24.39 -33.50 -19.98
CA ALA A 32 24.63 -32.58 -18.87
C ALA A 32 24.41 -33.26 -17.51
N ARG A 33 23.41 -34.14 -17.40
CA ARG A 33 23.18 -34.93 -16.16
C ARG A 33 24.32 -35.93 -15.90
N GLU A 34 24.80 -36.63 -16.91
CA GLU A 34 25.96 -37.53 -16.79
C GLU A 34 27.22 -36.78 -16.34
N LEU A 35 27.41 -35.55 -16.81
CA LEU A 35 28.56 -34.72 -16.49
C LEU A 35 28.38 -33.88 -15.21
N GLY A 36 27.23 -33.98 -14.52
CA GLY A 36 26.94 -33.17 -13.33
C GLY A 36 26.86 -31.65 -13.62
N LEU A 37 26.60 -31.25 -14.87
CA LEU A 37 26.52 -29.85 -15.26
C LEU A 37 25.18 -29.25 -14.82
N GLU A 38 25.24 -28.20 -14.01
CA GLU A 38 24.10 -27.39 -13.64
C GLU A 38 24.03 -26.11 -14.47
N LYS A 39 22.80 -25.59 -14.68
CA LYS A 39 22.61 -24.26 -15.25
C LYS A 39 23.08 -23.23 -14.23
N LEU A 40 23.91 -22.27 -14.63
CA LEU A 40 24.16 -21.11 -13.79
C LEU A 40 22.82 -20.44 -13.50
N ALA A 41 22.59 -20.13 -12.22
CA ALA A 41 21.41 -19.37 -11.84
C ALA A 41 21.38 -18.10 -12.71
N LYS A 42 20.31 -17.94 -13.50
CA LYS A 42 20.15 -16.83 -14.45
C LYS A 42 20.62 -15.54 -13.75
N SER A 43 21.59 -14.81 -14.30
CA SER A 43 22.20 -13.62 -13.68
C SER A 43 21.15 -12.68 -13.06
N ARG A 44 20.05 -12.47 -13.80
CA ARG A 44 18.89 -11.68 -13.38
C ARG A 44 18.15 -12.23 -12.14
N TRP A 45 18.15 -13.54 -11.92
CA TRP A 45 17.62 -14.15 -10.69
C TRP A 45 18.54 -13.88 -9.50
N LEU A 46 19.86 -14.04 -9.65
CA LEU A 46 20.83 -13.75 -8.59
C LEU A 46 20.78 -12.28 -8.18
N GLU A 47 20.73 -11.37 -9.15
CA GLU A 47 20.59 -9.94 -8.91
C GLU A 47 19.31 -9.63 -8.10
N ARG A 48 18.16 -10.15 -8.55
CA ARG A 48 16.87 -10.00 -7.86
C ARG A 48 16.90 -10.63 -6.46
N ALA A 49 17.48 -11.80 -6.31
CA ALA A 49 17.60 -12.49 -5.03
C ALA A 49 18.47 -11.68 -4.05
N GLY A 50 19.60 -11.15 -4.53
CA GLY A 50 20.48 -10.28 -3.76
C GLY A 50 19.77 -9.00 -3.30
N HIS A 51 19.01 -8.35 -4.19
CA HIS A 51 18.20 -7.18 -3.83
C HIS A 51 17.14 -7.53 -2.78
N ILE A 52 16.37 -8.61 -3.00
CA ILE A 52 15.32 -9.05 -2.06
C ILE A 52 15.92 -9.35 -0.69
N SER A 53 17.05 -10.06 -0.63
CA SER A 53 17.71 -10.42 0.63
C SER A 53 18.14 -9.16 1.42
N ARG A 54 18.83 -8.22 0.76
CA ARG A 54 19.28 -6.96 1.41
C ARG A 54 18.13 -6.10 1.92
N HIS A 55 16.99 -6.12 1.25
CA HIS A 55 15.88 -5.19 1.52
C HIS A 55 14.72 -5.86 2.27
N PHE A 56 14.84 -7.14 2.61
CA PHE A 56 13.76 -7.93 3.18
C PHE A 56 13.25 -7.37 4.51
N ASP A 57 14.13 -6.91 5.40
CA ASP A 57 13.70 -6.42 6.72
C ASP A 57 12.99 -5.07 6.67
N ASN A 58 13.40 -4.19 5.75
CA ASN A 58 13.01 -2.78 5.77
C ASN A 58 11.97 -2.40 4.70
N ARG A 59 11.80 -3.22 3.65
CA ARG A 59 10.87 -2.95 2.54
C ARG A 59 9.78 -4.01 2.42
N SER A 60 8.61 -3.60 1.95
CA SER A 60 7.49 -4.47 1.63
C SER A 60 7.70 -5.15 0.28
N TYR A 61 6.97 -6.24 0.03
CA TYR A 61 7.01 -6.91 -1.27
C TYR A 61 6.55 -6.02 -2.44
N ALA A 62 5.69 -5.03 -2.17
CA ALA A 62 5.23 -4.10 -3.20
C ALA A 62 6.30 -3.06 -3.55
N GLU A 63 7.04 -2.55 -2.55
CA GLU A 63 8.15 -1.62 -2.78
C GLU A 63 9.29 -2.31 -3.53
N MET A 64 9.71 -3.50 -3.07
CA MET A 64 10.75 -4.29 -3.78
C MET A 64 10.33 -4.69 -5.19
N ALA A 65 9.04 -4.92 -5.42
CA ALA A 65 8.49 -5.20 -6.74
C ALA A 65 8.61 -3.99 -7.67
N GLY A 66 8.33 -2.78 -7.16
CA GLY A 66 8.55 -1.52 -7.86
C GLY A 66 10.02 -1.31 -8.23
N ASP A 67 10.92 -1.50 -7.27
CA ASP A 67 12.37 -1.35 -7.48
C ASP A 67 12.91 -2.31 -8.56
N LEU A 68 12.39 -3.55 -8.61
CA LEU A 68 12.84 -4.59 -9.54
C LEU A 68 12.05 -4.66 -10.87
N GLY A 69 11.03 -3.83 -11.03
CA GLY A 69 10.12 -3.87 -12.20
C GLY A 69 9.42 -5.23 -12.37
N VAL A 70 9.01 -5.87 -11.27
CA VAL A 70 8.32 -7.17 -11.28
C VAL A 70 7.03 -7.11 -10.47
N SER A 71 6.22 -8.16 -10.54
CA SER A 71 5.02 -8.26 -9.70
C SER A 71 5.36 -8.57 -8.23
N ARG A 72 4.48 -8.12 -7.32
CA ARG A 72 4.53 -8.45 -5.87
C ARG A 72 4.57 -9.96 -5.63
N THR A 73 3.81 -10.74 -6.40
CA THR A 73 3.74 -12.20 -6.25
C THR A 73 5.05 -12.87 -6.66
N THR A 74 5.74 -12.35 -7.69
CA THR A 74 7.08 -12.80 -8.06
C THR A 74 8.07 -12.62 -6.91
N VAL A 75 8.10 -11.44 -6.29
CA VAL A 75 8.95 -11.18 -5.11
C VAL A 75 8.62 -12.13 -3.96
N SER A 76 7.33 -12.34 -3.66
CA SER A 76 6.92 -13.25 -2.59
C SER A 76 7.34 -14.70 -2.85
N ARG A 77 7.27 -15.18 -4.10
CA ARG A 77 7.74 -16.53 -4.47
C ARG A 77 9.26 -16.64 -4.34
N MET A 78 10.00 -15.61 -4.76
CA MET A 78 11.46 -15.57 -4.64
C MET A 78 11.90 -15.55 -3.17
N ALA A 79 11.29 -14.71 -2.34
CA ALA A 79 11.57 -14.67 -0.91
C ALA A 79 11.34 -16.04 -0.24
N ARG A 80 10.26 -16.75 -0.60
CA ARG A 80 10.01 -18.11 -0.12
C ARG A 80 11.09 -19.10 -0.56
N LYS A 81 11.55 -19.01 -1.81
CA LYS A 81 12.66 -19.85 -2.31
C LYS A 81 13.98 -19.57 -1.58
N LEU A 82 14.18 -18.35 -1.10
CA LEU A 82 15.34 -17.95 -0.31
C LEU A 82 15.20 -18.27 1.19
N GLY A 83 14.09 -18.89 1.63
CA GLY A 83 13.84 -19.17 3.04
C GLY A 83 13.53 -17.92 3.88
N LEU A 84 13.30 -16.77 3.24
CA LEU A 84 13.07 -15.50 3.93
C LEU A 84 11.64 -15.46 4.47
N SER A 85 11.52 -15.41 5.80
CA SER A 85 10.24 -15.28 6.50
C SER A 85 10.31 -14.16 7.55
N ARG A 86 9.19 -13.45 7.74
CA ARG A 86 9.08 -12.41 8.78
C ARG A 86 8.23 -12.94 9.92
N SER A 87 8.53 -12.52 11.14
CA SER A 87 7.60 -12.71 12.27
C SER A 87 6.30 -11.96 12.00
N LYS A 88 5.21 -12.42 12.63
CA LYS A 88 3.89 -11.76 12.52
C LYS A 88 3.97 -10.28 12.95
N ALA A 89 4.71 -9.98 14.02
CA ALA A 89 4.88 -8.62 14.52
C ALA A 89 5.56 -7.70 13.48
N LYS A 90 6.67 -8.15 12.87
CA LYS A 90 7.33 -7.41 11.77
C LYS A 90 6.38 -7.25 10.57
N GLY A 91 5.62 -8.29 10.22
CA GLY A 91 4.61 -8.22 9.16
C GLY A 91 3.53 -7.16 9.41
N TYR A 92 3.01 -7.06 10.64
CA TYR A 92 2.04 -6.04 11.03
C TYR A 92 2.65 -4.64 11.04
N ALA A 93 3.86 -4.47 11.57
CA ALA A 93 4.56 -3.19 11.56
C ALA A 93 4.77 -2.68 10.12
N MET A 94 5.19 -3.55 9.20
CA MET A 94 5.36 -3.22 7.78
C MET A 94 4.04 -2.86 7.10
N SER A 95 2.98 -3.64 7.33
CA SER A 95 1.65 -3.37 6.77
C SER A 95 1.08 -2.05 7.29
N SER A 96 1.27 -1.77 8.58
CA SER A 96 0.88 -0.51 9.23
C SER A 96 1.64 0.67 8.62
N ARG A 97 2.97 0.57 8.45
CA ARG A 97 3.79 1.61 7.81
C ARG A 97 3.28 1.95 6.41
N VAL A 98 3.13 0.93 5.55
CA VAL A 98 2.68 1.09 4.16
C VAL A 98 1.28 1.71 4.12
N ARG A 99 0.36 1.25 4.97
CA ARG A 99 -1.00 1.78 5.05
C ARG A 99 -1.02 3.24 5.54
N ASN A 100 -0.23 3.56 6.55
CA ASN A 100 -0.14 4.93 7.06
C ASN A 100 0.40 5.90 6.00
N GLU A 101 1.40 5.48 5.23
CA GLU A 101 1.92 6.29 4.12
C GLU A 101 0.87 6.50 3.03
N LEU A 102 0.15 5.44 2.64
CA LEU A 102 -0.96 5.54 1.69
C LEU A 102 -2.03 6.53 2.18
N VAL A 103 -2.46 6.42 3.44
CA VAL A 103 -3.44 7.33 4.04
C VAL A 103 -2.92 8.77 4.11
N ARG A 104 -1.63 8.99 4.38
CA ARG A 104 -1.03 10.33 4.38
C ARG A 104 -1.02 10.95 2.99
N ARG A 105 -0.69 10.19 1.95
CA ARG A 105 -0.74 10.65 0.54
C ARG A 105 -2.16 11.02 0.13
N GLU A 106 -3.11 10.15 0.43
CA GLU A 106 -4.52 10.36 0.13
C GLU A 106 -5.12 11.54 0.93
N ARG A 107 -4.70 11.71 2.20
CA ARG A 107 -5.06 12.89 3.01
C ARG A 107 -4.56 14.19 2.37
N ARG A 108 -3.31 14.22 1.90
CA ARG A 108 -2.74 15.40 1.25
C ARG A 108 -3.57 15.78 0.02
N ARG A 109 -3.92 14.81 -0.83
CA ARG A 109 -4.80 15.05 -2.00
C ARG A 109 -6.13 15.67 -1.61
N ALA A 110 -6.79 15.12 -0.59
CA ALA A 110 -8.05 15.67 -0.08
C ALA A 110 -7.92 17.09 0.48
N VAL A 111 -6.78 17.45 1.07
CA VAL A 111 -6.52 18.82 1.55
C VAL A 111 -6.31 19.79 0.39
N PHE A 112 -5.59 19.36 -0.65
CA PHE A 112 -5.34 20.16 -1.86
C PHE A 112 -6.50 20.13 -2.86
N GLY A 113 -7.61 19.44 -2.57
CA GLY A 113 -8.75 19.33 -3.49
C GLY A 113 -8.47 18.50 -4.75
N LEU A 114 -7.42 17.68 -4.75
CA LEU A 114 -7.07 16.82 -5.87
C LEU A 114 -7.91 15.54 -5.86
N ASP A 115 -8.09 14.97 -7.05
CA ASP A 115 -8.79 13.70 -7.20
C ASP A 115 -8.10 12.57 -6.42
N PRO A 116 -8.90 11.69 -5.79
CA PRO A 116 -8.38 10.58 -5.02
C PRO A 116 -7.71 9.55 -5.92
N LEU A 117 -6.56 9.03 -5.49
CA LEU A 117 -5.87 7.95 -6.23
C LEU A 117 -6.48 6.59 -5.94
N THR A 118 -7.04 6.45 -4.73
CA THR A 118 -7.62 5.20 -4.26
C THR A 118 -9.05 5.44 -3.80
N ARG A 119 -9.83 4.36 -3.69
CA ARG A 119 -11.19 4.43 -3.12
C ARG A 119 -11.21 4.61 -1.58
N LEU A 120 -10.08 5.00 -0.98
CA LEU A 120 -9.98 5.20 0.46
C LEU A 120 -10.64 6.53 0.84
N LYS A 121 -11.73 6.45 1.60
CA LYS A 121 -12.33 7.63 2.23
C LYS A 121 -11.41 8.15 3.33
N VAL A 122 -10.76 9.28 3.08
CA VAL A 122 -9.90 9.93 4.09
C VAL A 122 -10.60 11.10 4.74
N ILE A 123 -10.68 11.05 6.08
CA ILE A 123 -11.18 12.16 6.88
C ILE A 123 -10.10 13.24 6.93
N SER A 124 -10.23 14.27 6.11
CA SER A 124 -9.28 15.40 6.04
C SER A 124 -9.09 16.11 7.38
N HIS A 125 -10.14 16.29 8.19
CA HIS A 125 -10.07 17.07 9.43
C HIS A 125 -10.61 16.33 10.68
N ARG A 126 -9.84 15.36 11.20
CA ARG A 126 -10.25 14.47 12.31
C ARG A 126 -10.64 15.23 13.59
N ALA A 127 -9.95 16.31 13.91
CA ALA A 127 -10.26 17.16 15.05
C ALA A 127 -11.65 17.81 14.92
N LYS A 128 -12.02 18.26 13.71
CA LYS A 128 -13.32 18.89 13.43
C LYS A 128 -14.44 17.86 13.48
N VAL A 129 -14.19 16.65 12.97
CA VAL A 129 -15.14 15.53 13.09
C VAL A 129 -15.38 15.15 14.55
N ARG A 130 -14.33 15.02 15.36
CA ARG A 130 -14.46 14.69 16.80
C ARG A 130 -15.21 15.78 17.57
N ILE A 131 -14.92 17.06 17.29
CA ILE A 131 -15.64 18.18 17.92
C ILE A 131 -17.10 18.21 17.49
N ARG A 132 -17.43 18.02 16.20
CA ARG A 132 -18.83 17.91 15.75
C ARG A 132 -19.59 16.80 16.45
N SER A 133 -19.01 15.61 16.60
CA SER A 133 -19.65 14.51 17.32
C SER A 133 -19.95 14.88 18.79
N ARG A 134 -19.03 15.58 19.47
CA ARG A 134 -19.27 16.09 20.83
C ARG A 134 -20.34 17.18 20.87
N LEU A 135 -20.38 18.07 19.88
CA LEU A 135 -21.41 19.11 19.78
C LEU A 135 -22.78 18.48 19.54
N LYS A 136 -22.91 17.49 18.65
CA LYS A 136 -24.15 16.73 18.48
C LYS A 136 -24.61 16.08 19.78
N ALA A 137 -23.70 15.48 20.55
CA ALA A 137 -24.03 14.89 21.85
C ALA A 137 -24.51 15.91 22.89
N ASN A 138 -24.17 17.20 22.75
CA ASN A 138 -24.65 18.28 23.62
C ASN A 138 -25.97 18.93 23.10
N GLY A 139 -26.56 18.42 22.01
CA GLY A 139 -27.84 18.89 21.49
C GLY A 139 -27.75 19.92 20.35
N TYR A 140 -26.58 20.15 19.76
CA TYR A 140 -26.46 21.03 18.58
C TYR A 140 -26.94 20.32 17.31
N ILE A 141 -27.72 21.03 16.49
CA ILE A 141 -28.27 20.52 15.22
C ILE A 141 -27.34 20.92 14.08
N THR A 142 -27.05 20.01 13.14
CA THR A 142 -26.22 20.32 11.98
C THR A 142 -27.05 20.92 10.86
N GLY A 143 -26.67 22.12 10.39
CA GLY A 143 -27.32 22.76 9.26
C GLY A 143 -26.95 22.16 7.90
N VAL A 144 -27.68 22.55 6.86
CA VAL A 144 -27.43 22.19 5.46
C VAL A 144 -26.00 22.54 5.05
N HIS A 145 -25.50 23.70 5.51
CA HIS A 145 -24.11 24.08 5.34
C HIS A 145 -23.21 23.32 6.31
N ARG A 146 -22.23 22.59 5.76
CA ARG A 146 -21.34 21.67 6.49
C ARG A 146 -20.57 22.28 7.67
N ASN A 147 -20.55 23.60 7.84
CA ASN A 147 -19.82 24.30 8.91
C ASN A 147 -20.71 25.09 9.89
N ILE A 148 -22.03 25.09 9.71
CA ILE A 148 -22.98 25.79 10.58
C ILE A 148 -23.65 24.77 11.52
N LEU A 149 -23.63 25.07 12.82
CA LEU A 149 -24.38 24.34 13.82
C LEU A 149 -25.40 25.27 14.48
N TYR A 150 -26.60 24.75 14.68
CA TYR A 150 -27.68 25.45 15.34
C TYR A 150 -27.78 25.04 16.80
N PHE A 151 -28.10 26.00 17.67
CA PHE A 151 -28.45 25.75 19.06
C PHE A 151 -29.89 26.22 19.34
N THR A 152 -30.58 25.51 20.20
CA THR A 152 -31.91 25.82 20.74
C THR A 152 -31.79 26.19 22.22
N GLU A 153 -32.87 26.63 22.85
CA GLU A 153 -32.90 26.89 24.30
C GLU A 153 -32.57 25.65 25.12
N ALA A 154 -32.96 24.46 24.64
CA ALA A 154 -32.63 23.17 25.25
C ALA A 154 -31.16 22.71 25.06
N THR A 155 -30.35 23.42 24.26
CA THR A 155 -28.96 23.00 23.99
C THR A 155 -28.04 23.39 25.14
N CYS A 156 -27.30 22.43 25.69
CA CYS A 156 -26.29 22.68 26.72
C CYS A 156 -25.05 23.37 26.15
N ARG A 157 -25.07 24.70 26.10
CA ARG A 157 -23.97 25.51 25.55
C ARG A 157 -22.73 25.45 26.44
N LYS A 158 -21.57 25.20 25.81
CA LYS A 158 -20.27 25.15 26.49
C LYS A 158 -19.27 26.07 25.79
N ALA A 159 -19.04 27.26 26.34
CA ALA A 159 -18.19 28.30 25.76
C ALA A 159 -16.78 27.80 25.35
N ARG A 160 -16.13 26.97 26.20
CA ARG A 160 -14.81 26.38 25.88
C ARG A 160 -14.86 25.46 24.65
N LEU A 161 -15.95 24.71 24.47
CA LEU A 161 -16.11 23.81 23.34
C LEU A 161 -16.44 24.58 22.06
N GLU A 162 -17.30 25.60 22.16
CA GLU A 162 -17.62 26.54 21.07
C GLU A 162 -16.35 27.25 20.59
N ALA A 163 -15.57 27.86 21.47
CA ALA A 163 -14.31 28.54 21.11
C ALA A 163 -13.33 27.60 20.37
N LYS A 164 -13.21 26.35 20.84
CA LYS A 164 -12.37 25.35 20.17
C LYS A 164 -12.90 24.97 18.79
N ALA A 165 -14.22 24.91 18.64
CA ALA A 165 -14.90 24.62 17.39
C ALA A 165 -14.77 25.77 16.38
N THR A 166 -14.91 27.03 16.83
CA THR A 166 -14.73 28.24 16.03
C THR A 166 -13.33 28.32 15.44
N ARG A 167 -12.30 27.97 16.22
CA ARG A 167 -10.92 27.86 15.72
C ARG A 167 -10.74 26.82 14.60
N LEU A 168 -11.66 25.85 14.47
CA LEU A 168 -11.68 24.87 13.37
C LEU A 168 -12.62 25.27 12.22
N GLY A 169 -13.10 26.51 12.20
CA GLY A 169 -14.02 27.04 11.21
C GLY A 169 -15.42 26.43 11.31
N LEU A 170 -15.95 26.29 12.53
CA LEU A 170 -17.36 26.01 12.78
C LEU A 170 -18.04 27.28 13.28
N SER A 171 -19.23 27.56 12.79
CA SER A 171 -20.03 28.71 13.19
C SER A 171 -21.29 28.23 13.92
N PHE A 172 -21.73 29.02 14.88
CA PHE A 172 -22.89 28.72 15.72
C PHE A 172 -23.95 29.79 15.49
N LEU A 173 -25.18 29.37 15.19
CA LEU A 173 -26.32 30.25 14.97
C LEU A 173 -27.52 29.78 15.81
N PRO A 174 -28.43 30.67 16.20
CA PRO A 174 -29.70 30.24 16.76
C PRO A 174 -30.48 29.42 15.72
N PHE A 175 -31.24 28.43 16.18
CA PHE A 175 -32.10 27.64 15.30
C PHE A 175 -33.15 28.55 14.64
N PRO A 176 -33.31 28.51 13.30
CA PRO A 176 -34.31 29.31 12.62
C PRO A 176 -35.72 28.83 13.00
N GLU A 177 -36.60 29.76 13.40
CA GLU A 177 -38.00 29.47 13.76
C GLU A 177 -38.87 29.14 12.54
N ASP A 178 -38.42 29.53 11.34
CA ASP A 178 -39.08 29.18 10.09
C ASP A 178 -38.91 27.69 9.80
N ASN A 179 -40.04 26.98 9.67
CA ASN A 179 -40.24 25.55 9.35
C ASN A 179 -39.56 25.05 8.06
N THR A 180 -38.28 25.35 7.86
CA THR A 180 -37.49 24.80 6.77
C THR A 180 -36.95 23.44 7.23
N PRO A 181 -37.33 22.34 6.56
CA PRO A 181 -36.86 21.02 6.94
C PRO A 181 -35.35 20.97 6.75
N LEU A 182 -34.61 21.02 7.86
CA LEU A 182 -33.18 20.71 7.90
C LEU A 182 -33.07 19.22 7.61
N SER A 183 -32.99 18.89 6.32
CA SER A 183 -32.91 17.52 5.83
C SER A 183 -31.80 16.76 6.57
N ASN A 184 -32.21 15.87 7.46
CA ASN A 184 -31.34 14.89 8.10
C ASN A 184 -30.93 13.87 7.04
N ALA A 185 -29.83 14.14 6.33
CA ALA A 185 -29.15 13.10 5.59
C ALA A 185 -28.44 12.19 6.60
N ILE A 186 -29.00 10.99 6.74
CA ILE A 186 -28.45 9.78 7.39
C ILE A 186 -26.95 9.63 7.12
#